data_AF-A0A328P2P8-F1
#
_entry.id   AF-A0A328P2P8-F1
#
_cell.length_a   1.000
_cell.length_b   1.000
_cell.length_c   1.000
_cell.angle_alpha   90.00
_cell.angle_beta   90.00
_cell.angle_gamma   90.00
#
_symmetry.space_group_name_H-M   'P 1'
#
loop_
_entity.id
_entity.type
_entity.pdbx_description
1 polymer ?
#
loop_
_entity_poly.entity_id
_entity_poly.type
_entity_poly.pdbx_seq_one_letter_code
_entity_poly.pdbx_strand_id
1 'polypeptide(L)' 'MPHIIVKAWPGKTEEQKRELTRRITQDVMDVLAYNEDAVSVAFVEVAPDQWAEQVYGPDIKAQWDALYKKPGYSM' A
#
# COMPACT_ATOMS: atom_id res chain seq x y z
N MET A 1 -7.24 4.60 -14.18
CA MET A 1 -6.40 5.43 -13.30
C MET A 1 -6.16 4.65 -12.02
N PRO A 2 -4.99 4.00 -11.88
CA PRO A 2 -4.64 3.26 -10.67
C PRO A 2 -4.43 4.18 -9.46
N HIS A 3 -4.99 3.78 -8.31
CA HIS A 3 -4.71 4.41 -7.02
C HIS A 3 -4.19 3.35 -6.05
N ILE A 4 -3.06 3.62 -5.43
CA ILE A 4 -2.39 2.71 -4.50
C ILE A 4 -2.23 3.44 -3.16
N ILE A 5 -2.56 2.75 -2.07
CA ILE A 5 -2.31 3.24 -0.72
C ILE A 5 -1.37 2.26 -0.03
N VAL A 6 -0.18 2.73 0.32
CA VAL A 6 0.75 2.00 1.17
C VAL A 6 0.45 2.38 2.62
N LYS A 7 -0.15 1.46 3.38
CA LYS A 7 -0.29 1.60 4.83
C LYS A 7 0.84 0.84 5.53
N ALA A 8 1.50 1.46 6.49
CA ALA A 8 2.59 0.86 7.25
C ALA A 8 2.63 1.38 8.69
N TRP A 9 3.33 0.66 9.59
CA TRP A 9 3.67 1.23 10.89
C TRP A 9 4.64 2.41 10.75
N PRO A 10 4.62 3.38 11.70
CA PRO A 10 5.49 4.53 11.66
C PRO A 10 6.98 4.17 11.68
N GLY A 11 7.82 5.08 11.21
CA GLY A 11 9.28 5.02 11.36
C GLY A 11 10.05 4.76 10.07
N LYS A 12 9.44 4.98 8.90
CA LYS A 12 10.16 5.02 7.63
C LYS A 12 10.65 6.44 7.38
N THR A 13 11.84 6.59 6.81
CA THR A 13 12.35 7.91 6.42
C THR A 13 11.62 8.42 5.18
N GLU A 14 11.64 9.73 4.96
CA GLU A 14 11.00 10.32 3.77
C GLU A 14 11.66 9.83 2.47
N GLU A 15 12.96 9.57 2.47
CA GLU A 15 13.67 8.99 1.32
C GLU A 15 13.16 7.59 1.00
N GLN A 16 12.93 6.75 2.02
CA GLN A 16 12.35 5.42 1.83
C GLN A 16 10.94 5.48 1.27
N LYS A 17 10.10 6.39 1.80
CA LYS A 17 8.72 6.59 1.31
C LYS A 17 8.71 7.04 -0.16
N ARG A 18 9.59 7.99 -0.53
CA ARG A 18 9.74 8.48 -1.90
C ARG A 18 10.25 7.41 -2.85
N GLU A 19 11.29 6.68 -2.45
CA GLU A 19 11.87 5.63 -3.30
C GLU A 19 10.89 4.48 -3.54
N LEU A 20 10.15 4.05 -2.52
CA LEU A 20 9.11 3.05 -2.70
C LEU A 20 8.00 3.55 -3.63
N THR A 21 7.53 4.79 -3.43
CA THR A 21 6.49 5.40 -4.26
C THR A 21 6.91 5.44 -5.73
N ARG A 22 8.14 5.87 -6.03
CA ARG A 22 8.70 5.90 -7.38
C ARG A 22 8.69 4.51 -8.03
N ARG A 23 9.10 3.47 -7.29
CA ARG A 23 9.11 2.09 -7.79
C ARG A 23 7.70 1.56 -8.06
N ILE A 24 6.75 1.78 -7.14
CA ILE A 24 5.35 1.38 -7.35
C ILE A 24 4.76 2.05 -8.58
N THR A 25 4.97 3.37 -8.75
CA THR A 25 4.47 4.10 -9.92
C THR A 25 5.04 3.51 -11.21
N GLN A 26 6.36 3.27 -11.25
CA GLN A 26 7.02 2.69 -12.42
C GLN A 26 6.47 1.29 -12.74
N ASP A 27 6.38 0.40 -11.75
CA ASP A 27 5.89 -0.96 -11.95
C ASP A 27 4.44 -0.98 -12.45
N VAL A 28 3.59 -0.08 -11.94
CA VAL A 28 2.20 0.06 -12.40
C VAL A 28 2.14 0.54 -13.85
N MET A 29 2.95 1.55 -14.20
CA MET A 29 3.04 2.05 -15.58
C MET A 29 3.49 0.95 -16.53
N ASP A 30 4.55 0.21 -16.18
CA ASP A 30 5.14 -0.80 -17.04
C ASP A 30 4.25 -2.05 -17.21
N VAL A 31 3.65 -2.53 -16.12
CA VAL A 31 2.86 -3.77 -16.14
C VAL A 31 1.45 -3.55 -16.67
N LEU A 32 0.83 -2.41 -16.34
CA LEU A 32 -0.55 -2.11 -16.72
C LEU A 32 -0.66 -1.14 -17.91
N ALA A 33 0.47 -0.70 -18.48
CA ALA A 33 0.55 0.23 -19.62
C ALA A 33 -0.18 1.57 -19.39
N TYR A 34 -0.05 2.13 -18.18
CA TYR A 34 -0.58 3.47 -17.85
C TYR A 34 0.51 4.55 -17.99
N ASN A 35 0.08 5.77 -18.29
CA ASN A 35 0.91 6.97 -18.20
C ASN A 35 1.06 7.44 -16.73
N GLU A 36 2.12 8.20 -16.46
CA GLU A 36 2.44 8.69 -15.11
C GLU A 36 1.31 9.52 -14.48
N ASP A 37 0.66 10.37 -15.28
CA ASP A 37 -0.45 11.24 -14.85
C ASP A 37 -1.71 10.47 -14.41
N ALA A 38 -1.82 9.20 -14.81
CA ALA A 38 -2.94 8.34 -14.46
C ALA A 38 -2.75 7.56 -13.14
N VAL A 39 -1.55 7.62 -12.53
CA VAL A 39 -1.18 6.85 -11.34
C VAL A 39 -1.04 7.76 -10.13
N SER A 40 -1.65 7.36 -9.01
CA SER A 40 -1.50 8.07 -7.73
C SER A 40 -1.16 7.09 -6.61
N VAL A 41 -0.27 7.51 -5.72
CA VAL A 41 0.19 6.72 -4.57
C VAL A 41 0.13 7.55 -3.30
N ALA A 42 -0.53 7.04 -2.27
CA ALA A 42 -0.51 7.61 -0.92
C ALA A 42 0.31 6.71 0.01
N PHE A 43 1.07 7.31 0.93
CA PHE A 43 1.75 6.59 2.01
C PHE A 43 1.17 7.04 3.35
N VAL A 44 0.62 6.11 4.12
CA VAL A 44 -0.08 6.38 5.39
C VAL A 44 0.58 5.57 6.51
N GLU A 45 1.04 6.28 7.53
CA GLU A 45 1.56 5.65 8.75
C GLU A 45 0.42 5.44 9.76
N VAL A 46 0.25 4.21 10.24
CA VAL A 46 -0.81 3.80 11.18
C VAL A 46 -0.16 3.20 12.42
N ALA A 47 -0.50 3.71 13.60
CA ALA A 47 0.09 3.23 14.85
C ALA A 47 -0.17 1.73 15.08
N PRO A 48 0.77 0.97 15.66
CA PRO A 48 0.63 -0.48 15.82
C PRO A 48 -0.61 -0.92 16.61
N ASP A 49 -0.97 -0.17 17.65
CA ASP A 49 -2.15 -0.39 18.50
C ASP A 49 -3.47 -0.14 17.75
N GLN A 50 -3.43 0.63 16.67
CA GLN A 50 -4.58 0.92 15.79
C GLN A 50 -4.64 0.00 14.56
N TRP A 51 -3.61 -0.81 14.32
CA TRP A 51 -3.49 -1.58 13.08
C TRP A 51 -4.62 -2.59 12.88
N ALA A 52 -5.06 -3.24 13.96
CA ALA A 52 -6.12 -4.24 13.90
C ALA A 52 -7.44 -3.63 13.37
N GLU A 53 -7.80 -2.45 13.88
CA GLU A 53 -9.04 -1.76 13.55
C GLU A 53 -8.96 -1.02 12.20
N GLN A 54 -7.85 -0.34 11.92
CA GLN A 54 -7.74 0.54 10.75
C GLN A 54 -7.22 -0.14 9.47
N VAL A 55 -6.59 -1.31 9.60
CA VAL A 55 -5.97 -2.01 8.45
C VAL A 55 -6.33 -3.49 8.41
N TYR A 56 -6.04 -4.25 9.47
CA TYR A 56 -6.19 -5.71 9.41
C TYR A 56 -7.65 -6.13 9.21
N GLY A 57 -8.58 -5.59 10.00
CA GLY A 57 -10.00 -5.84 9.83
C GLY A 57 -10.53 -5.43 8.45
N PRO A 58 -10.47 -4.12 8.10
CA PRO A 58 -11.14 -3.60 6.90
C PRO A 58 -10.41 -3.90 5.59
N ASP A 59 -9.07 -3.81 5.54
CA ASP A 59 -8.32 -3.89 4.29
C ASP A 59 -7.75 -5.28 4.00
N ILE A 60 -7.57 -6.11 5.03
CA ILE A 60 -6.97 -7.44 4.89
C ILE A 60 -8.01 -8.55 5.05
N LYS A 61 -8.66 -8.62 6.21
CA LYS A 61 -9.60 -9.70 6.55
C LYS A 61 -10.88 -9.60 5.72
N ALA A 62 -11.46 -8.40 5.60
CA ALA A 62 -12.68 -8.21 4.82
C ALA A 62 -12.46 -8.34 3.30
N GLN A 63 -11.21 -8.24 2.84
CA GLN A 63 -10.84 -8.33 1.42
C GLN A 63 -10.04 -9.60 1.10
N TRP A 64 -10.09 -10.62 1.96
CA TRP A 64 -9.18 -11.77 1.92
C TRP A 64 -9.08 -12.47 0.56
N ASP A 65 -10.22 -12.60 -0.13
CA ASP A 65 -10.30 -13.25 -1.44
C ASP A 65 -9.75 -12.38 -2.58
N ALA A 66 -9.81 -11.05 -2.41
CA ALA A 66 -9.23 -10.09 -3.36
C ALA A 66 -7.72 -9.90 -3.18
N LEU A 67 -7.13 -10.40 -2.08
CA LEU A 67 -5.69 -10.34 -1.86
C LEU A 67 -4.94 -11.34 -2.75
N TYR A 68 -4.29 -10.80 -3.79
CA TYR A 68 -3.31 -11.52 -4.62
C TYR A 68 -2.02 -11.84 -3.82
N LYS A 69 -1.70 -11.04 -2.78
CA LYS A 69 -0.64 -11.32 -1.81
C LYS A 69 -1.20 -11.32 -0.39
N LYS A 70 -1.34 -12.51 0.19
CA LYS A 70 -1.81 -12.68 1.59
C LYS A 70 -0.67 -12.42 2.60
N PRO A 71 -0.98 -11.87 3.79
CA PRO A 71 -0.01 -11.72 4.87
C PRO A 71 0.39 -13.08 5.44
N GLY A 72 1.61 -13.18 5.98
CA GLY A 72 2.07 -14.35 6.75
C GLY A 72 1.72 -14.29 8.24
N TYR A 73 0.92 -13.30 8.65
CA TYR A 73 0.52 -13.05 10.03
C TYR A 73 -1.00 -13.01 10.14
N SER A 74 -1.50 -13.24 11.35
CA SER A 74 -2.90 -13.05 11.74
C SER A 74 -3.00 -12.16 12.97
N MET A 75 -4.13 -11.46 13.09
CA MET A 75 -4.50 -10.69 14.27
C MET A 75 -5.91 -11.06 14.73
#